data_AF-A0A537P302-F1
#
_entry.id   AF-A0A537P302-F1
#
_cell.length_a   1.000
_cell.length_b   1.000
_cell.length_c   1.000
_cell.angle_alpha   90.00
_cell.angle_beta   90.00
_cell.angle_gamma   90.00
#
_symmetry.space_group_name_H-M   'P 1'
#
loop_
_entity.id
_entity.type
_entity.pdbx_description
1 polymer ?
#
loop_
_entity_poly.entity_id
_entity_poly.type
_entity_poly.pdbx_seq_one_letter_code
_entity_poly.pdbx_strand_id
1 'polypeptide(L)'
;MQQGPPQAQAKQAQAEPLAIDRCKCRFLWFSAICQEATVLKYAMLLLLLAWPAAAQNQYTFAQWERLQDEHRVAFIAGYIENLATMAATQPTQATARHHSECIVRSRLTPREFANYLREYVKARPELHGSSVQHAMDSYLDALCGRLPN
;
A
#
# COMPACT_ATOMS: atom_id res chain seq x y z
N MET A 1 -69.15 -19.75 14.74
CA MET A 1 -68.03 -20.43 15.44
C MET A 1 -66.97 -20.69 14.37
N GLN A 2 -65.84 -20.02 14.26
CA GLN A 2 -65.02 -19.31 15.23
C GLN A 2 -64.35 -18.11 14.55
N GLN A 3 -64.31 -17.00 15.29
CA GLN A 3 -63.47 -15.84 15.02
C GLN A 3 -62.01 -16.23 15.30
N GLY A 4 -61.13 -16.02 14.32
CA GLY A 4 -59.68 -16.16 14.48
C GLY A 4 -59.07 -14.87 15.06
N PRO A 5 -58.14 -14.96 16.02
CA PRO A 5 -57.76 -13.85 16.90
C PRO A 5 -56.80 -12.82 16.25
N PRO A 6 -56.72 -11.61 16.84
CA PRO A 6 -56.03 -10.44 16.29
C PRO A 6 -54.50 -10.62 16.23
N GLN A 7 -53.89 -10.04 15.19
CA GLN A 7 -52.44 -9.96 15.06
C GLN A 7 -51.86 -9.08 16.17
N ALA A 8 -51.15 -9.70 17.10
CA ALA A 8 -50.37 -9.04 18.12
C ALA A 8 -49.19 -8.30 17.45
N GLN A 9 -49.27 -6.97 17.43
CA GLN A 9 -48.14 -6.11 17.11
C GLN A 9 -47.10 -6.30 18.22
N ALA A 10 -45.96 -6.90 17.86
CA ALA A 10 -44.80 -6.95 18.73
C ALA A 10 -44.32 -5.52 18.98
N LYS A 11 -44.59 -5.07 20.21
CA LYS A 11 -44.22 -3.81 20.82
C LYS A 11 -42.70 -3.62 20.66
N GLN A 12 -42.29 -2.81 19.69
CA GLN A 12 -40.90 -2.34 19.63
C GLN A 12 -40.61 -1.62 20.95
N ALA A 13 -39.62 -2.14 21.68
CA ALA A 13 -39.07 -1.48 22.84
C ALA A 13 -38.45 -0.18 22.37
N GLN A 14 -39.20 0.91 22.54
CA GLN A 14 -38.75 2.27 22.42
C GLN A 14 -37.66 2.46 23.48
N ALA A 15 -36.40 2.18 23.12
CA ALA A 15 -35.27 2.65 23.89
C ALA A 15 -35.27 4.18 23.75
N GLU A 16 -35.60 4.81 24.87
CA GLU A 16 -35.51 6.24 25.14
C GLU A 16 -34.28 6.85 24.44
N PRO A 17 -34.45 7.72 23.42
CA PRO A 17 -33.34 8.52 22.98
C PRO A 17 -33.05 9.50 24.11
N LEU A 18 -31.99 9.21 24.87
CA LEU A 18 -31.30 10.16 25.72
C LEU A 18 -31.26 11.49 24.97
N ALA A 19 -32.02 12.43 25.50
CA ALA A 19 -32.27 13.72 24.91
C ALA A 19 -30.93 14.41 24.63
N ILE A 20 -30.45 14.31 23.39
CA ILE A 20 -29.49 15.26 22.86
C ILE A 20 -30.30 16.53 22.68
N ASP A 21 -30.17 17.37 23.69
CA ASP A 21 -30.79 18.67 23.82
C ASP A 21 -30.79 19.36 22.46
N ARG A 22 -31.99 19.74 22.02
CA ARG A 22 -32.21 20.49 20.80
C ARG A 22 -31.27 21.69 20.84
N CYS A 23 -30.28 21.74 19.92
CA CYS A 23 -29.64 22.99 19.54
C CYS A 23 -30.75 23.92 18.99
N LYS A 24 -31.38 24.68 19.90
CA LYS A 24 -32.27 25.79 19.58
C LYS A 24 -31.38 26.89 19.01
N CYS A 25 -31.17 26.85 17.70
CA CYS A 25 -30.69 27.99 16.93
C CYS A 25 -31.77 29.08 16.94
N ARG A 26 -31.87 29.81 18.05
CA ARG A 26 -32.68 31.01 18.16
C ARG A 26 -31.74 32.18 18.39
N PHE A 27 -31.10 32.64 17.31
CA PHE A 27 -30.79 34.04 17.03
C PHE A 27 -30.09 34.09 15.66
N LEU A 28 -30.70 34.84 14.74
CA LEU A 28 -30.29 35.01 13.35
C LEU A 28 -28.94 35.74 13.28
N TRP A 29 -27.81 35.03 13.31
CA TRP A 29 -26.53 35.45 12.69
C TRP A 29 -25.35 34.46 12.75
N PHE A 30 -25.50 33.26 13.32
CA PHE A 30 -24.37 32.31 13.46
C PHE A 30 -24.73 30.88 12.99
N SER A 31 -25.26 30.75 11.77
CA SER A 31 -25.54 29.44 11.16
C SER A 31 -24.33 28.79 10.47
N ALA A 32 -23.13 29.35 10.60
CA ALA A 32 -21.92 28.80 9.97
C ALA A 32 -21.15 27.79 10.85
N ILE A 33 -21.32 27.80 12.18
CA ILE A 33 -20.35 27.14 13.08
C ILE A 33 -20.69 25.66 13.38
N CYS A 34 -21.94 25.21 13.20
CA CYS A 34 -22.30 23.81 13.52
C CYS A 34 -21.99 22.80 12.40
N GLN A 35 -21.66 23.26 11.19
CA GLN A 35 -21.41 22.40 10.03
C GLN A 35 -19.94 21.92 9.92
N GLU A 36 -19.06 22.54 10.71
CA GLU A 36 -17.60 22.35 10.68
C GLU A 36 -17.15 20.98 11.21
N ALA A 37 -17.80 20.45 12.25
CA ALA A 37 -17.36 19.24 12.94
C ALA A 37 -17.48 17.95 12.10
N THR A 38 -18.46 17.89 11.20
CA THR A 38 -18.66 16.73 10.32
C THR A 38 -17.67 16.74 9.16
N VAL A 39 -17.37 17.92 8.61
CA VAL A 39 -16.39 18.09 7.53
C VAL A 39 -14.99 17.72 8.02
N LEU A 40 -14.63 18.08 9.25
CA LEU A 40 -13.34 17.77 9.86
C LEU A 40 -13.10 16.25 9.99
N LYS A 41 -14.14 15.48 10.34
CA LYS A 41 -14.04 14.00 10.47
C LYS A 41 -13.75 13.33 9.13
N TYR A 42 -14.46 13.73 8.09
CA TYR A 42 -14.24 13.17 6.75
C TYR A 42 -12.95 13.69 6.13
N ALA A 43 -12.55 14.94 6.37
CA ALA A 43 -11.27 15.48 5.94
C ALA A 43 -10.09 14.73 6.60
N MET A 44 -10.17 14.39 7.89
CA MET A 44 -9.15 13.61 8.58
C MET A 44 -9.08 12.16 8.04
N LEU A 45 -10.23 11.53 7.77
CA LEU A 45 -10.28 10.20 7.14
C LEU A 45 -9.71 10.21 5.73
N LEU A 46 -10.05 11.22 4.92
CA LEU A 46 -9.48 11.41 3.58
C LEU A 46 -7.98 11.71 3.64
N LEU A 47 -7.50 12.46 4.64
CA LEU A 47 -6.07 12.73 4.84
C LEU A 47 -5.30 11.47 5.25
N LEU A 48 -5.89 10.61 6.07
CA LEU A 48 -5.34 9.28 6.43
C LEU A 48 -5.29 8.35 5.21
N LEU A 49 -6.32 8.36 4.36
CA LEU A 49 -6.35 7.60 3.10
C LEU A 49 -5.44 8.21 2.02
N ALA A 50 -5.19 9.51 2.09
CA ALA A 50 -4.29 10.25 1.21
C ALA A 50 -2.84 10.22 1.69
N TRP A 51 -2.50 9.39 2.69
CA TRP A 51 -1.10 9.20 3.07
C TRP A 51 -0.34 8.79 1.82
N PRO A 52 0.61 9.60 1.34
CA PRO A 52 1.40 9.18 0.22
C PRO A 52 2.27 8.04 0.75
N ALA A 53 1.99 6.80 0.36
CA ALA A 53 2.96 5.70 0.42
C ALA A 53 4.14 5.95 -0.55
N ALA A 54 4.45 7.22 -0.82
CA ALA A 54 5.50 7.72 -1.68
C ALA A 54 6.57 8.41 -0.84
N ALA A 55 6.86 7.90 0.36
CA ALA A 55 8.24 7.86 0.76
C ALA A 55 8.86 6.76 -0.11
N GLN A 56 9.32 7.14 -1.32
CA GLN A 56 10.28 6.31 -2.05
C GLN A 56 11.53 6.28 -1.17
N ASN A 57 11.51 5.44 -0.15
CA ASN A 57 12.65 5.18 0.71
C ASN A 57 13.64 4.42 -0.16
N GLN A 58 14.41 5.17 -0.94
CA GLN A 58 15.53 4.66 -1.72
C GLN A 58 16.62 4.27 -0.73
N TYR A 59 16.43 3.14 -0.06
CA TYR A 59 17.44 2.60 0.83
C TYR A 59 18.74 2.41 0.05
N THR A 60 19.85 2.80 0.64
CA THR A 60 21.14 2.26 0.20
C THR A 60 21.15 0.76 0.46
N PHE A 61 21.97 0.01 -0.27
CA PHE A 61 22.09 -1.43 -0.04
C PHE A 61 22.43 -1.74 1.43
N ALA A 62 23.38 -1.00 2.01
CA ALA A 62 23.77 -1.15 3.42
C ALA A 62 22.64 -0.85 4.42
N GLN A 63 21.71 0.06 4.09
CA GLN A 63 20.54 0.32 4.93
C GLN A 63 19.52 -0.82 4.81
N TRP A 64 19.24 -1.28 3.59
CA TRP A 64 18.34 -2.39 3.34
C TRP A 64 18.84 -3.69 3.99
N GLU A 65 20.14 -3.96 3.94
CA GLU A 65 20.72 -5.18 4.54
C GLU A 65 20.51 -5.23 6.07
N ARG A 66 20.52 -4.07 6.75
CA ARG A 66 20.30 -3.97 8.21
C ARG A 66 18.84 -4.13 8.61
N LEU A 67 17.89 -4.13 7.68
CA LEU A 67 16.49 -4.39 7.99
C LEU A 67 16.30 -5.81 8.55
N GLN A 68 15.21 -6.04 9.25
CA GLN A 68 14.82 -7.40 9.62
C GLN A 68 14.52 -8.23 8.36
N ASP A 69 14.67 -9.54 8.47
CA ASP A 69 14.57 -10.45 7.31
C ASP A 69 13.25 -10.29 6.55
N GLU A 70 12.12 -10.31 7.27
CA GLU A 70 10.80 -10.15 6.67
C GLU A 70 10.62 -8.79 5.98
N HIS A 71 11.23 -7.72 6.49
CA HIS A 71 11.19 -6.41 5.84
C HIS A 71 12.05 -6.37 4.57
N ARG A 72 13.18 -7.08 4.53
CA ARG A 72 13.96 -7.21 3.30
C ARG A 72 13.18 -7.95 2.23
N VAL A 73 12.57 -9.07 2.60
CA VAL A 73 11.77 -9.90 1.69
C VAL A 73 10.55 -9.11 1.17
N ALA A 74 9.85 -8.39 2.04
CA ALA A 74 8.72 -7.55 1.65
C ALA A 74 9.13 -6.43 0.68
N PHE A 75 10.31 -5.81 0.91
CA PHE A 75 10.84 -4.81 -0.01
C PHE A 75 11.10 -5.38 -1.41
N ILE A 76 11.73 -6.56 -1.50
CA ILE A 76 11.95 -7.24 -2.78
C ILE A 76 10.63 -7.63 -3.46
N ALA A 77 9.65 -8.12 -2.68
CA ALA A 77 8.33 -8.46 -3.20
C ALA A 77 7.65 -7.24 -3.84
N GLY A 78 7.68 -6.09 -3.18
CA GLY A 78 7.15 -4.84 -3.73
C GLY A 78 7.87 -4.39 -5.00
N TYR A 79 9.19 -4.60 -5.10
CA TYR A 79 9.93 -4.33 -6.32
C TYR A 79 9.50 -5.26 -7.48
N ILE A 80 9.35 -6.56 -7.23
CA ILE A 80 8.86 -7.52 -8.25
C ILE A 80 7.44 -7.15 -8.71
N GLU A 81 6.54 -6.82 -7.78
CA GLU A 81 5.18 -6.41 -8.10
C GLU A 81 5.16 -5.11 -8.92
N ASN A 82 6.02 -4.15 -8.60
CA ASN A 82 6.17 -2.93 -9.37
C ASN A 82 6.68 -3.21 -10.79
N LEU A 83 7.68 -4.09 -10.95
CA LEU A 83 8.14 -4.53 -12.29
C LEU A 83 7.01 -5.17 -13.09
N ALA A 84 6.22 -6.05 -12.48
CA ALA A 84 5.08 -6.68 -13.14
C ALA A 84 4.01 -5.67 -13.53
N THR A 85 3.71 -4.71 -12.65
CA THR A 85 2.76 -3.63 -12.90
C THR A 85 3.23 -2.75 -14.06
N MET A 86 4.50 -2.35 -14.07
CA MET A 86 5.09 -1.56 -15.16
C MET A 86 5.08 -2.34 -16.49
N ALA A 87 5.47 -3.61 -16.48
CA ALA A 87 5.47 -4.49 -17.65
C ALA A 87 4.06 -4.61 -18.28
N ALA A 88 3.02 -4.65 -17.45
CA ALA A 88 1.63 -4.78 -17.87
C ALA A 88 1.02 -3.45 -18.33
N THR A 89 1.38 -2.32 -17.70
CA THR A 89 0.69 -1.03 -17.91
C THR A 89 1.46 -0.06 -18.81
N GLN A 90 2.77 -0.22 -18.97
CA GLN A 90 3.63 0.74 -19.67
C GLN A 90 4.41 0.04 -20.79
N PRO A 91 3.95 0.07 -22.05
CA PRO A 91 4.58 -0.66 -23.15
C PRO A 91 6.00 -0.17 -23.49
N THR A 92 6.33 1.07 -23.12
CA THR A 92 7.67 1.67 -23.28
C THR A 92 8.69 1.16 -22.25
N GLN A 93 8.26 0.50 -21.18
CA GLN A 93 9.14 -0.04 -20.14
C GLN A 93 9.68 -1.43 -20.53
N ALA A 94 10.47 -1.48 -21.60
CA ALA A 94 11.01 -2.73 -22.13
C ALA A 94 11.85 -3.51 -21.09
N THR A 95 12.68 -2.80 -20.31
CA THR A 95 13.49 -3.39 -19.23
C THR A 95 12.62 -4.02 -18.16
N ALA A 96 11.55 -3.35 -17.72
CA ALA A 96 10.67 -3.88 -16.69
C ALA A 96 9.96 -5.16 -17.17
N ARG A 97 9.54 -5.20 -18.44
CA ARG A 97 8.97 -6.42 -19.06
C ARG A 97 9.98 -7.56 -19.10
N HIS A 98 11.18 -7.30 -19.59
CA HIS A 98 12.24 -8.31 -19.70
C HIS A 98 12.62 -8.90 -18.34
N HIS A 99 12.83 -8.04 -17.34
CA HIS A 99 13.10 -8.48 -15.97
C HIS A 99 11.92 -9.26 -15.37
N SER A 100 10.69 -8.76 -15.52
CA SER A 100 9.49 -9.45 -15.03
C SER A 100 9.32 -10.86 -15.64
N GLU A 101 9.44 -10.98 -16.96
CA GLU A 101 9.36 -12.27 -17.65
C GLU A 101 10.46 -13.23 -17.23
N CYS A 102 11.69 -12.72 -17.04
CA CYS A 102 12.81 -13.50 -16.56
C CYS A 102 12.56 -14.04 -15.15
N ILE A 103 12.13 -13.20 -14.21
CA ILE A 103 11.82 -13.58 -12.83
C ILE A 103 10.77 -14.71 -12.80
N VAL A 104 9.72 -14.59 -13.60
CA VAL A 104 8.68 -15.62 -13.72
C VAL A 104 9.26 -16.92 -14.28
N ARG A 105 10.08 -16.84 -15.35
CA ARG A 105 10.69 -18.00 -16.00
C ARG A 105 11.69 -18.73 -15.09
N SER A 106 12.49 -18.00 -14.34
CA SER A 106 13.46 -18.54 -13.39
C SER A 106 12.83 -18.97 -12.07
N ARG A 107 11.53 -18.68 -11.86
CA ARG A 107 10.79 -18.92 -10.61
C ARG A 107 11.48 -18.29 -9.40
N LEU A 108 12.09 -17.12 -9.60
CA LEU A 108 12.86 -16.46 -8.55
C LEU A 108 11.92 -15.89 -7.48
N THR A 109 11.95 -16.46 -6.28
CA THR A 109 11.13 -15.96 -5.16
C THR A 109 11.73 -14.71 -4.52
N PRO A 110 10.92 -13.86 -3.83
CA PRO A 110 11.46 -12.67 -3.15
C PRO A 110 12.55 -13.00 -2.11
N ARG A 111 12.41 -14.14 -1.41
CA ARG A 111 13.37 -14.60 -0.41
C ARG A 111 14.69 -15.05 -1.04
N GLU A 112 14.63 -15.83 -2.11
CA GLU A 112 15.82 -16.24 -2.88
C GLU A 112 16.52 -15.03 -3.47
N PHE A 113 15.77 -14.10 -4.05
CA PHE A 113 16.33 -12.87 -4.61
C PHE A 113 17.02 -12.05 -3.51
N ALA A 114 16.40 -11.85 -2.34
CA ALA A 114 17.06 -11.16 -1.23
C ALA A 114 18.41 -11.82 -0.85
N ASN A 115 18.46 -13.15 -0.80
CA ASN A 115 19.69 -13.88 -0.47
C ASN A 115 20.76 -13.76 -1.56
N TYR A 116 20.38 -14.00 -2.82
CA TYR A 116 21.31 -13.92 -3.94
C TYR A 116 21.81 -12.50 -4.17
N LEU A 117 20.97 -11.49 -3.94
CA LEU A 117 21.38 -10.10 -4.02
C LEU A 117 22.49 -9.78 -3.02
N ARG A 118 22.42 -10.31 -1.79
CA ARG A 118 23.46 -10.12 -0.78
C ARG A 118 24.79 -10.74 -1.19
N GLU A 119 24.76 -11.98 -1.66
CA GLU A 119 25.97 -12.64 -2.16
C GLU A 119 26.53 -11.95 -3.41
N TYR A 120 25.65 -11.47 -4.29
CA TYR A 120 26.02 -10.72 -5.50
C TYR A 120 26.70 -9.38 -5.18
N VAL A 121 26.19 -8.64 -4.20
CA VAL A 121 26.75 -7.35 -3.78
C VAL A 121 28.05 -7.55 -2.98
N LYS A 122 28.16 -8.60 -2.17
CA LYS A 122 29.39 -8.93 -1.43
C LYS A 122 30.60 -9.14 -2.35
N ALA A 123 30.36 -9.63 -3.58
CA ALA A 123 31.39 -9.81 -4.60
C ALA A 123 31.71 -8.52 -5.40
N ARG A 124 30.99 -7.40 -5.15
CA ARG A 124 31.02 -6.16 -5.93
C ARG A 124 31.07 -4.92 -5.04
N PRO A 125 32.28 -4.50 -4.64
CA PRO A 125 32.47 -3.34 -3.77
C PRO A 125 31.83 -2.06 -4.30
N GLU A 126 31.71 -1.91 -5.62
CA GLU A 126 31.08 -0.78 -6.28
C GLU A 126 29.58 -0.63 -5.97
N LEU A 127 28.90 -1.72 -5.59
CA LEU A 127 27.47 -1.72 -5.25
C LEU A 127 27.20 -1.46 -3.76
N HIS A 128 28.23 -1.49 -2.90
CA HIS A 128 28.03 -1.29 -1.47
C HIS A 128 27.46 0.10 -1.13
N GLY A 129 27.83 1.12 -1.92
CA GLY A 129 27.35 2.49 -1.78
C GLY A 129 26.12 2.83 -2.62
N SER A 130 25.64 1.91 -3.47
CA SER A 130 24.52 2.20 -4.37
C SER A 130 23.17 2.11 -3.65
N SER A 131 22.13 2.62 -4.31
CA SER A 131 20.76 2.29 -3.92
C SER A 131 20.52 0.79 -4.08
N VAL A 132 19.61 0.25 -3.25
CA VAL A 132 19.25 -1.16 -3.36
C VAL A 132 18.53 -1.45 -4.68
N GLN A 133 17.81 -0.47 -5.24
CA GLN A 133 17.19 -0.53 -6.57
C GLN A 133 18.25 -0.75 -7.65
N HIS A 134 19.31 0.06 -7.64
CA HIS A 134 20.40 -0.12 -8.59
C HIS A 134 21.09 -1.49 -8.45
N ALA A 135 21.27 -1.98 -7.21
CA ALA A 135 21.83 -3.31 -6.98
C ALA A 135 20.91 -4.43 -7.52
N MET A 136 19.58 -4.31 -7.35
CA MET A 136 18.60 -5.24 -7.91
C MET A 136 18.60 -5.23 -9.43
N ASP A 137 18.58 -4.05 -10.06
CA ASP A 137 18.64 -3.91 -11.51
C ASP A 137 19.95 -4.52 -12.05
N SER A 138 21.09 -4.26 -11.41
CA SER A 138 22.39 -4.84 -11.75
C SER A 138 22.39 -6.37 -11.64
N TYR A 139 21.80 -6.91 -10.57
CA TYR A 139 21.66 -8.36 -10.39
C TYR A 139 20.78 -8.97 -11.50
N LEU A 140 19.65 -8.35 -11.82
CA LEU A 140 18.75 -8.86 -12.86
C LEU A 140 19.37 -8.74 -14.25
N ASP A 141 20.15 -7.70 -14.54
CA ASP A 141 20.96 -7.64 -15.76
C ASP A 141 21.94 -8.81 -15.86
N ALA A 142 22.59 -9.17 -14.75
CA ALA A 142 23.53 -10.29 -14.71
C ALA A 142 22.81 -11.65 -14.83
N LEU A 143 21.62 -11.80 -14.24
CA LEU A 143 20.83 -13.03 -14.26
C LEU A 143 20.12 -13.25 -15.61
N CYS A 144 19.50 -12.19 -16.14
CA CYS A 144 18.58 -12.23 -17.27
C CYS A 144 19.22 -11.80 -18.60
N GLY A 145 20.44 -11.27 -18.54
CA GLY A 145 21.08 -10.58 -19.65
C GLY A 145 20.57 -9.14 -19.79
N ARG A 146 21.49 -8.22 -20.10
CA ARG A 146 21.18 -6.81 -20.35
C ARG A 146 20.58 -6.65 -21.75
N LEU A 147 19.48 -5.89 -21.84
CA LEU A 147 18.94 -5.47 -23.13
C LEU A 147 19.86 -4.44 -23.81
N PRO A 148 20.00 -4.48 -25.15
CA PRO A 148 20.67 -3.40 -25.88
C PRO A 148 19.84 -2.11 -25.77
N ASN A 149 20.54 -0.99 -25.54
CA ASN A 149 19.95 0.35 -25.43
C ASN A 149 19.56 0.94 -26.78
#